data_AF-A0A938SI19-F1
#
_entry.id   AF-A0A938SI19-F1
#
_cell.length_a   1.000
_cell.length_b   1.000
_cell.length_c   1.000
_cell.angle_alpha   90.00
_cell.angle_beta   90.00
_cell.angle_gamma   90.00
#
_symmetry.space_group_name_H-M   'P 1'
#
loop_
_entity.id
_entity.type
_entity.pdbx_description
1 polymer ?
#
loop_
_entity_poly.entity_id
_entity_poly.type
_entity_poly.pdbx_seq_one_letter_code
_entity_poly.pdbx_strand_id
1 'polypeptide(L)'
;PAKDAKAPAVQPPAATAAKDAKAPAAPATPAATAPPAKDAKVPAAQAAPAPAAAKDAKSPAAQPPAATAAKDAKAPAAKTAPTPAKAPTPTPAPAKAPPPPPPPPTPQALNSLAYTAYYKAYRDLELKGKYADAIKDYEAVVAQYPKTYYAKTAFTRVIRICENRLNDREKTADAKRRFIKLFPDDDTCANLQYEIAELYTTKPVDHAKQNDELRTFIRNYPEDDRCPRALSKIISNLIYYVKDNDKAAEASHEFLKNYPDDDECLSVQFNLANVIYQTNMKEYGKAIAAYEDYLKKYPESDQCPSLAAQIAACYVGLKEYDKAADTYRRFVAAYPKSSSVYTWRAAIPYLYYANAGQYEKAAKEYEGVLKDFPDHPRNPTTYYYLIWTYYYLREFKKAKDLAEQALAKYPHSDQTSYYEQALEILHREVQRQEKK
;
A
#
# COMPACT_ATOMS: atom_id res chain seq x y z
N PRO A 1 35.03 -32.03 -23.33
CA PRO A 1 35.19 -30.73 -22.63
C PRO A 1 34.37 -29.62 -23.32
N ALA A 2 33.05 -29.66 -23.14
CA ALA A 2 32.11 -28.70 -23.75
C ALA A 2 31.08 -28.22 -22.70
N LYS A 3 31.51 -28.07 -21.44
CA LYS A 3 30.66 -27.67 -20.30
C LYS A 3 31.01 -26.31 -19.71
N ASP A 4 32.15 -25.74 -20.10
CA ASP A 4 32.83 -24.69 -19.34
C ASP A 4 32.76 -23.30 -20.02
N ALA A 5 32.22 -23.24 -21.24
CA ALA A 5 31.84 -22.00 -21.91
C ALA A 5 30.56 -21.43 -21.26
N LYS A 6 30.71 -20.81 -20.09
CA LYS A 6 29.59 -20.26 -19.31
C LYS A 6 29.06 -19.00 -19.99
N ALA A 7 27.94 -19.15 -20.70
CA ALA A 7 27.21 -18.03 -21.31
C ALA A 7 26.91 -16.93 -20.27
N PRO A 8 26.95 -15.64 -20.66
CA PRO A 8 26.73 -14.54 -19.73
C PRO A 8 25.33 -14.60 -19.10
N ALA A 9 25.21 -14.09 -17.88
CA ALA A 9 23.95 -14.09 -17.15
C ALA A 9 22.89 -13.29 -17.91
N VAL A 10 21.81 -13.98 -18.31
CA VAL A 10 20.76 -13.45 -19.17
C VAL A 10 19.88 -12.47 -18.38
N GLN A 11 20.26 -11.19 -18.38
CA GLN A 11 19.35 -10.09 -18.08
C GLN A 11 18.62 -9.66 -19.37
N PRO A 12 17.35 -9.22 -19.29
CA PRO A 12 16.70 -8.56 -20.41
C PRO A 12 17.36 -7.19 -20.66
N PRO A 13 17.21 -6.60 -21.86
CA PRO A 13 17.51 -5.19 -22.05
C PRO A 13 16.68 -4.40 -21.03
N ALA A 14 17.37 -3.77 -20.06
CA ALA A 14 16.69 -3.07 -18.98
C ALA A 14 15.76 -2.00 -19.56
N ALA A 15 14.55 -1.90 -19.02
CA ALA A 15 13.63 -0.81 -19.30
C ALA A 15 14.12 0.49 -18.61
N THR A 16 15.33 0.92 -18.95
CA THR A 16 15.82 2.27 -18.67
C THR A 16 14.96 3.24 -19.47
N ALA A 17 13.92 3.77 -18.81
CA ALA A 17 13.14 4.88 -19.30
C ALA A 17 14.11 5.99 -19.76
N ALA A 18 13.92 6.49 -20.98
CA ALA A 18 14.84 7.45 -21.58
C ALA A 18 14.93 8.69 -20.68
N LYS A 19 16.15 9.00 -20.21
CA LYS A 19 16.39 10.13 -19.30
C LYS A 19 16.42 11.48 -20.00
N ASP A 20 16.33 11.46 -21.33
CA ASP A 20 16.57 12.59 -22.23
C ASP A 20 15.30 12.96 -23.02
N ALA A 21 14.31 13.50 -22.30
CA ALA A 21 13.13 14.14 -22.87
C ALA A 21 12.89 15.49 -22.18
N LYS A 22 13.52 16.55 -22.70
CA LYS A 22 13.47 17.90 -22.14
C LYS A 22 12.14 18.60 -22.50
N ALA A 23 11.11 18.40 -21.69
CA ALA A 23 9.86 19.16 -21.76
C ALA A 23 10.05 20.64 -21.31
N PRO A 24 9.23 21.59 -21.82
CA PRO A 24 9.32 23.00 -21.43
C PRO A 24 8.72 23.31 -20.04
N ALA A 25 9.13 24.44 -19.46
CA ALA A 25 8.53 25.03 -18.25
C ALA A 25 7.17 25.69 -18.59
N ALA A 26 6.32 26.15 -17.65
CA ALA A 26 6.50 26.58 -16.24
C ALA A 26 5.13 26.46 -15.48
N PRO A 27 4.92 26.90 -14.21
CA PRO A 27 5.84 27.63 -13.31
C PRO A 27 5.94 27.20 -11.82
N ALA A 28 7.04 27.63 -11.19
CA ALA A 28 7.18 28.13 -9.79
C ALA A 28 6.61 27.31 -8.59
N THR A 29 7.40 26.51 -7.85
CA THR A 29 8.30 26.85 -6.69
C THR A 29 7.58 27.09 -5.34
N PRO A 30 8.25 27.04 -4.15
CA PRO A 30 9.65 26.75 -3.80
C PRO A 30 9.84 25.38 -3.08
N ALA A 31 10.86 24.57 -3.39
CA ALA A 31 12.31 24.74 -3.12
C ALA A 31 12.73 24.50 -1.65
N ALA A 32 13.49 23.42 -1.42
CA ALA A 32 14.30 23.16 -0.22
C ALA A 32 15.49 22.26 -0.62
N THR A 33 16.72 22.63 -0.25
CA THR A 33 17.96 22.01 -0.73
C THR A 33 18.77 21.36 0.39
N ALA A 34 19.29 20.14 0.15
CA ALA A 34 20.27 19.45 1.00
C ALA A 34 21.15 18.51 0.16
N PRO A 35 22.41 18.22 0.58
CA PRO A 35 23.44 17.60 -0.29
C PRO A 35 23.40 16.04 -0.33
N PRO A 36 24.12 15.42 -1.30
CA PRO A 36 24.06 13.97 -1.51
C PRO A 36 24.87 13.14 -0.50
N ALA A 37 24.33 11.97 -0.14
CA ALA A 37 25.04 10.95 0.63
C ALA A 37 25.94 10.07 -0.27
N LYS A 38 27.02 9.54 0.31
CA LYS A 38 27.97 8.64 -0.34
C LYS A 38 27.66 7.16 -0.07
N ASP A 39 28.16 6.30 -0.96
CA ASP A 39 28.64 4.93 -0.70
C ASP A 39 27.78 4.02 0.20
N ALA A 40 26.78 3.35 -0.39
CA ALA A 40 26.11 2.18 0.19
C ALA A 40 26.25 0.95 -0.73
N LYS A 41 27.00 -0.05 -0.26
CA LYS A 41 27.41 -1.24 -1.01
C LYS A 41 26.33 -2.33 -0.92
N VAL A 42 25.74 -2.74 -2.04
CA VAL A 42 24.72 -3.82 -2.06
C VAL A 42 25.40 -5.19 -1.98
N PRO A 43 25.09 -6.04 -0.98
CA PRO A 43 25.57 -7.42 -0.93
C PRO A 43 24.71 -8.33 -1.83
N ALA A 44 25.34 -9.32 -2.47
CA ALA A 44 24.63 -10.26 -3.35
C ALA A 44 23.83 -11.30 -2.56
N ALA A 45 22.58 -11.55 -2.96
CA ALA A 45 21.76 -12.62 -2.40
C ALA A 45 22.28 -14.00 -2.85
N GLN A 46 22.58 -14.88 -1.89
CA GLN A 46 22.91 -16.28 -2.16
C GLN A 46 21.62 -17.08 -2.40
N ALA A 47 21.65 -18.02 -3.34
CA ALA A 47 20.53 -18.92 -3.61
C ALA A 47 20.49 -20.07 -2.59
N ALA A 48 19.31 -20.32 -2.01
CA ALA A 48 19.02 -21.49 -1.18
C ALA A 48 18.12 -22.48 -1.95
N PRO A 49 18.26 -23.81 -1.73
CA PRO A 49 17.51 -24.83 -2.47
C PRO A 49 16.06 -25.03 -1.97
N ALA A 50 15.24 -25.67 -2.80
CA ALA A 50 13.84 -25.97 -2.50
C ALA A 50 13.66 -27.12 -1.48
N PRO A 51 12.56 -27.16 -0.71
CA PRO A 51 12.32 -28.17 0.31
C PRO A 51 11.74 -29.49 -0.23
N ALA A 52 12.00 -30.58 0.50
CA ALA A 52 11.32 -31.88 0.35
C ALA A 52 10.07 -31.96 1.25
N ALA A 53 9.26 -33.02 1.08
CA ALA A 53 7.92 -33.14 1.67
C ALA A 53 7.77 -34.32 2.67
N ALA A 54 6.60 -34.37 3.35
CA ALA A 54 6.09 -35.46 4.19
C ALA A 54 6.72 -35.61 5.61
N LYS A 55 6.01 -36.01 6.69
CA LYS A 55 4.57 -36.35 6.86
C LYS A 55 4.10 -36.36 8.35
N ASP A 56 2.77 -36.27 8.53
CA ASP A 56 1.88 -36.85 9.58
C ASP A 56 2.27 -36.88 11.09
N ALA A 57 1.40 -36.32 11.97
CA ALA A 57 0.80 -37.06 13.11
C ALA A 57 -0.32 -36.29 13.91
N LYS A 58 -1.55 -36.81 13.83
CA LYS A 58 -2.66 -36.90 14.84
C LYS A 58 -2.94 -35.80 15.89
N SER A 59 -4.20 -35.34 15.85
CA SER A 59 -5.05 -34.93 16.99
C SER A 59 -5.60 -36.18 17.76
N PRO A 60 -6.18 -36.09 18.99
CA PRO A 60 -7.58 -35.63 19.16
C PRO A 60 -7.92 -34.91 20.50
N ALA A 61 -9.21 -34.62 20.72
CA ALA A 61 -9.78 -33.79 21.78
C ALA A 61 -10.30 -34.54 23.04
N ALA A 62 -10.65 -33.78 24.09
CA ALA A 62 -11.62 -34.13 25.15
C ALA A 62 -12.18 -32.86 25.86
N GLN A 63 -13.29 -33.00 26.62
CA GLN A 63 -14.01 -31.91 27.32
C GLN A 63 -14.32 -32.30 28.82
N PRO A 64 -15.20 -31.64 29.62
CA PRO A 64 -14.95 -31.43 31.07
C PRO A 64 -15.80 -32.28 32.05
N PRO A 65 -15.58 -32.11 33.36
CA PRO A 65 -16.64 -31.94 34.38
C PRO A 65 -16.47 -30.59 35.16
N ALA A 66 -17.46 -29.91 35.75
CA ALA A 66 -18.46 -30.29 36.78
C ALA A 66 -17.85 -30.63 38.16
N ALA A 67 -18.47 -30.40 39.33
CA ALA A 67 -19.54 -29.50 39.81
C ALA A 67 -19.66 -29.66 41.36
N THR A 68 -20.35 -28.78 42.09
CA THR A 68 -20.87 -29.08 43.45
C THR A 68 -21.97 -28.11 43.91
N ALA A 69 -22.96 -28.61 44.68
CA ALA A 69 -24.01 -27.82 45.32
C ALA A 69 -24.67 -28.56 46.51
N ALA A 70 -25.09 -27.81 47.54
CA ALA A 70 -26.00 -28.21 48.62
C ALA A 70 -26.64 -26.93 49.19
N LYS A 71 -27.93 -26.77 49.56
CA LYS A 71 -29.01 -27.65 50.07
C LYS A 71 -28.80 -28.15 51.50
N ASP A 72 -29.78 -28.09 52.42
CA ASP A 72 -31.12 -27.46 52.45
C ASP A 72 -31.27 -26.79 53.86
N ALA A 73 -32.39 -26.47 54.55
CA ALA A 73 -33.79 -26.90 54.49
C ALA A 73 -34.82 -25.87 55.05
N LYS A 74 -35.40 -26.11 56.24
CA LYS A 74 -36.73 -25.56 56.64
C LYS A 74 -36.87 -25.33 58.17
N ALA A 75 -37.80 -24.45 58.57
CA ALA A 75 -38.17 -24.15 59.97
C ALA A 75 -39.12 -25.18 60.62
N PRO A 76 -39.46 -25.04 61.91
CA PRO A 76 -40.77 -24.48 62.26
C PRO A 76 -40.77 -23.50 63.47
N ALA A 77 -41.96 -23.02 63.88
CA ALA A 77 -42.16 -22.01 64.94
C ALA A 77 -42.98 -22.54 66.14
N ALA A 78 -42.89 -21.85 67.29
CA ALA A 78 -43.73 -22.06 68.48
C ALA A 78 -44.02 -20.73 69.21
N LYS A 79 -45.05 -20.70 70.06
CA LYS A 79 -45.55 -19.51 70.78
C LYS A 79 -45.26 -19.58 72.29
N THR A 80 -44.97 -18.44 72.92
CA THR A 80 -45.26 -18.16 74.34
C THR A 80 -45.63 -16.68 74.53
N ALA A 81 -46.36 -16.38 75.60
CA ALA A 81 -46.95 -15.07 75.92
C ALA A 81 -46.37 -14.49 77.24
N PRO A 82 -46.81 -13.32 77.76
CA PRO A 82 -45.88 -12.36 78.36
C PRO A 82 -45.87 -12.30 79.90
N THR A 83 -44.81 -11.67 80.44
CA THR A 83 -44.71 -11.13 81.81
C THR A 83 -44.01 -9.76 81.83
N PRO A 84 -44.23 -8.90 82.84
CA PRO A 84 -44.15 -7.44 82.64
C PRO A 84 -42.87 -6.74 83.09
N ALA A 85 -42.67 -5.56 82.48
CA ALA A 85 -42.05 -4.33 82.97
C ALA A 85 -40.98 -4.38 84.09
N LYS A 86 -39.77 -3.90 83.74
CA LYS A 86 -38.87 -3.19 84.66
C LYS A 86 -38.32 -1.95 83.96
N ALA A 87 -38.57 -0.77 84.52
CA ALA A 87 -38.24 0.51 83.87
C ALA A 87 -36.81 0.99 84.19
N PRO A 88 -36.03 1.44 83.19
CA PRO A 88 -34.84 2.26 83.39
C PRO A 88 -35.03 3.70 82.89
N THR A 89 -34.51 4.63 83.69
CA THR A 89 -34.04 6.01 83.42
C THR A 89 -34.17 6.61 82.01
N PRO A 90 -34.58 7.90 81.88
CA PRO A 90 -34.69 8.58 80.58
C PRO A 90 -33.35 8.67 79.85
N THR A 91 -33.34 8.21 78.60
CA THR A 91 -32.22 8.37 77.67
C THR A 91 -32.28 9.78 77.03
N PRO A 92 -31.14 10.43 76.73
CA PRO A 92 -31.15 11.71 75.99
C PRO A 92 -31.86 11.59 74.64
N ALA A 93 -32.52 12.67 74.21
CA ALA A 93 -33.23 12.69 72.93
C ALA A 93 -32.27 12.41 71.75
N PRO A 94 -32.67 11.58 70.77
CA PRO A 94 -31.84 11.30 69.61
C PRO A 94 -31.61 12.58 68.81
N ALA A 95 -30.36 12.84 68.43
CA ALA A 95 -30.04 13.93 67.51
C ALA A 95 -30.82 13.74 66.20
N LYS A 96 -31.34 14.84 65.64
CA LYS A 96 -32.04 14.79 64.35
C LYS A 96 -31.14 14.13 63.31
N ALA A 97 -31.67 13.11 62.62
CA ALA A 97 -31.02 12.59 61.43
C ALA A 97 -30.75 13.75 60.45
N PRO A 98 -29.61 13.75 59.74
CA PRO A 98 -29.33 14.77 58.74
C PRO A 98 -30.47 14.77 57.69
N PRO A 99 -30.84 15.94 57.15
CA PRO A 99 -31.86 16.00 56.11
C PRO A 99 -31.45 15.13 54.93
N PRO A 100 -32.41 14.51 54.20
CA PRO A 100 -32.10 13.79 52.99
C PRO A 100 -31.35 14.72 52.02
N PRO A 101 -30.38 14.20 51.24
CA PRO A 101 -29.66 15.01 50.27
C PRO A 101 -30.67 15.69 49.33
N PRO A 102 -30.43 16.95 48.93
CA PRO A 102 -31.35 17.67 48.06
C PRO A 102 -31.58 16.88 46.76
N PRO A 103 -32.80 16.92 46.19
CA PRO A 103 -33.11 16.19 44.97
C PRO A 103 -32.14 16.62 43.86
N PRO A 104 -31.73 15.69 42.97
CA PRO A 104 -30.78 16.01 41.91
C PRO A 104 -31.34 17.17 41.05
N PRO A 105 -30.51 18.17 40.71
CA PRO A 105 -30.96 19.37 40.02
C PRO A 105 -31.60 19.04 38.68
N THR A 106 -32.67 19.77 38.34
CA THR A 106 -33.41 19.54 37.09
C THR A 106 -32.52 19.78 35.87
N PRO A 107 -32.83 19.18 34.70
CA PRO A 107 -32.06 19.42 33.47
C PRO A 107 -31.90 20.90 33.11
N GLN A 108 -32.93 21.71 33.39
CA GLN A 108 -32.90 23.16 33.18
C GLN A 108 -31.97 23.89 34.17
N ALA A 109 -31.96 23.49 35.44
CA ALA A 109 -31.02 24.03 36.44
C ALA A 109 -29.56 23.64 36.11
N LEU A 110 -29.32 22.38 35.74
CA LEU A 110 -28.01 21.90 35.26
C LEU A 110 -27.52 22.69 34.05
N ASN A 111 -28.39 22.93 33.05
CA ASN A 111 -28.03 23.70 31.86
C ASN A 111 -27.73 25.19 32.19
N SER A 112 -28.43 25.77 33.18
CA SER A 112 -28.14 27.12 33.67
C SER A 112 -26.80 27.22 34.42
N LEU A 113 -26.45 26.21 35.24
CA LEU A 113 -25.16 26.15 35.92
C LEU A 113 -24.01 25.95 34.92
N ALA A 114 -24.21 25.06 33.94
CA ALA A 114 -23.27 24.84 32.84
C ALA A 114 -23.05 26.12 32.01
N TYR A 115 -24.11 26.88 31.72
CA TYR A 115 -24.01 28.20 31.07
C TYR A 115 -23.14 29.17 31.85
N THR A 116 -23.38 29.35 33.15
CA THR A 116 -22.61 30.28 33.98
C THR A 116 -21.13 29.90 34.04
N ALA A 117 -20.82 28.61 34.19
CA ALA A 117 -19.44 28.11 34.20
C ALA A 117 -18.75 28.26 32.83
N TYR A 118 -19.43 27.92 31.73
CA TYR A 118 -18.96 28.12 30.36
C TYR A 118 -18.67 29.61 30.06
N TYR A 119 -19.61 30.50 30.38
CA TYR A 119 -19.47 31.92 30.09
C TYR A 119 -18.35 32.58 30.91
N LYS A 120 -18.13 32.13 32.15
CA LYS A 120 -16.97 32.51 32.96
C LYS A 120 -15.66 32.11 32.27
N ALA A 121 -15.51 30.86 31.84
CA ALA A 121 -14.32 30.38 31.14
C ALA A 121 -14.03 31.18 29.85
N TYR A 122 -15.08 31.43 29.06
CA TYR A 122 -15.00 32.24 27.85
C TYR A 122 -14.55 33.68 28.12
N ARG A 123 -15.28 34.40 28.98
CA ARG A 123 -15.02 35.82 29.26
C ARG A 123 -13.71 36.04 29.99
N ASP A 124 -13.42 35.21 30.98
CA ASP A 124 -12.34 35.48 31.93
C ASP A 124 -11.00 34.87 31.57
N LEU A 125 -10.98 33.88 30.66
CA LEU A 125 -9.76 33.16 30.27
C LEU A 125 -9.55 33.18 28.74
N GLU A 126 -10.50 32.70 27.92
CA GLU A 126 -10.33 32.64 26.45
C GLU A 126 -10.13 34.04 25.82
N LEU A 127 -11.01 35.00 26.13
CA LEU A 127 -10.88 36.39 25.65
C LEU A 127 -9.63 37.12 26.16
N LYS A 128 -8.99 36.62 27.23
CA LYS A 128 -7.77 37.18 27.83
C LYS A 128 -6.51 36.40 27.43
N GLY A 129 -6.60 35.51 26.45
CA GLY A 129 -5.48 34.71 25.93
C GLY A 129 -4.98 33.60 26.85
N LYS A 130 -5.66 33.32 27.97
CA LYS A 130 -5.26 32.30 28.96
C LYS A 130 -5.72 30.90 28.54
N TYR A 131 -5.24 30.44 27.39
CA TYR A 131 -5.77 29.25 26.71
C TYR A 131 -5.67 27.96 27.53
N ALA A 132 -4.59 27.75 28.29
CA ALA A 132 -4.43 26.57 29.14
C ALA A 132 -5.45 26.54 30.30
N ASP A 133 -5.63 27.68 30.97
CA ASP A 133 -6.65 27.83 32.03
C ASP A 133 -8.07 27.69 31.45
N ALA A 134 -8.32 28.28 30.26
CA ALA A 134 -9.61 28.20 29.59
C ALA A 134 -9.99 26.76 29.23
N ILE A 135 -9.06 25.97 28.70
CA ILE A 135 -9.26 24.54 28.44
C ILE A 135 -9.63 23.82 29.73
N LYS A 136 -8.91 24.07 30.84
CA LYS A 136 -9.18 23.44 32.13
C LYS A 136 -10.57 23.77 32.69
N ASP A 137 -10.98 25.04 32.67
CA ASP A 137 -12.33 25.43 33.11
C ASP A 137 -13.41 24.86 32.17
N TYR A 138 -13.20 24.79 30.85
CA TYR A 138 -14.13 24.16 29.91
C TYR A 138 -14.23 22.63 30.10
N GLU A 139 -13.12 21.94 30.32
CA GLU A 139 -13.12 20.49 30.65
C GLU A 139 -13.84 20.23 31.98
N ALA A 140 -13.77 21.16 32.95
CA ALA A 140 -14.56 21.10 34.18
C ALA A 140 -16.07 21.28 33.94
N VAL A 141 -16.50 22.15 33.01
CA VAL A 141 -17.92 22.23 32.58
C VAL A 141 -18.38 20.88 32.03
N VAL A 142 -17.57 20.23 31.20
CA VAL A 142 -17.92 18.95 30.58
C VAL A 142 -17.99 17.83 31.62
N ALA A 143 -17.03 17.76 32.54
CA ALA A 143 -17.01 16.75 33.60
C ALA A 143 -18.17 16.90 34.60
N GLN A 144 -18.60 18.12 34.91
CA GLN A 144 -19.70 18.38 35.85
C GLN A 144 -21.09 18.29 35.20
N TYR A 145 -21.22 18.68 33.92
CA TYR A 145 -22.51 18.83 33.25
C TYR A 145 -22.61 18.06 31.91
N PRO A 146 -22.13 16.81 31.78
CA PRO A 146 -21.84 16.17 30.48
C PRO A 146 -23.03 16.06 29.52
N LYS A 147 -24.26 16.01 30.04
CA LYS A 147 -25.50 15.93 29.24
C LYS A 147 -26.13 17.29 28.89
N THR A 148 -25.38 18.39 29.04
CA THR A 148 -25.88 19.75 28.75
C THR A 148 -25.39 20.28 27.41
N TYR A 149 -26.17 21.19 26.81
CA TYR A 149 -25.80 21.92 25.60
C TYR A 149 -24.46 22.67 25.77
N TYR A 150 -24.21 23.21 26.96
CA TYR A 150 -22.99 23.95 27.26
C TYR A 150 -21.77 23.05 27.48
N ALA A 151 -21.94 21.77 27.84
CA ALA A 151 -20.83 20.81 27.82
C ALA A 151 -20.35 20.55 26.38
N LYS A 152 -21.26 20.24 25.43
CA LYS A 152 -20.86 20.10 24.01
C LYS A 152 -20.18 21.38 23.50
N THR A 153 -20.80 22.53 23.74
CA THR A 153 -20.27 23.85 23.35
C THR A 153 -18.89 24.16 23.95
N ALA A 154 -18.67 23.83 25.24
CA ALA A 154 -17.37 23.96 25.91
C ALA A 154 -16.31 23.07 25.25
N PHE A 155 -16.65 21.83 24.92
CA PHE A 155 -15.69 20.93 24.27
C PHE A 155 -15.34 21.36 22.84
N THR A 156 -16.29 21.87 22.07
CA THR A 156 -16.00 22.50 20.76
C THR A 156 -15.05 23.70 20.90
N ARG A 157 -15.12 24.47 22.00
CA ARG A 157 -14.12 25.51 22.31
C ARG A 157 -12.74 24.93 22.61
N VAL A 158 -12.64 23.84 23.38
CA VAL A 158 -11.37 23.15 23.64
C VAL A 158 -10.68 22.73 22.34
N ILE A 159 -11.41 22.06 21.42
CA ILE A 159 -10.88 21.68 20.10
C ILE A 159 -10.38 22.93 19.35
N ARG A 160 -11.22 23.96 19.22
CA ARG A 160 -10.88 25.18 18.48
C ARG A 160 -9.66 25.91 19.04
N ILE A 161 -9.45 25.88 20.35
CA ILE A 161 -8.26 26.45 21.01
C ILE A 161 -7.01 25.61 20.69
N CYS A 162 -7.07 24.28 20.77
CA CYS A 162 -5.95 23.41 20.39
C CYS A 162 -5.51 23.68 18.94
N GLU A 163 -6.46 23.74 18.00
CA GLU A 163 -6.21 24.05 16.59
C GLU A 163 -5.61 25.45 16.39
N ASN A 164 -6.36 26.50 16.77
CA ASN A 164 -6.14 27.85 16.27
C ASN A 164 -5.24 28.71 17.17
N ARG A 165 -4.86 28.20 18.36
CA ARG A 165 -4.10 28.94 19.37
C ARG A 165 -2.90 28.19 19.93
N LEU A 166 -2.99 26.86 20.09
CA LEU A 166 -1.84 26.04 20.45
C LEU A 166 -1.08 25.54 19.21
N ASN A 167 -1.76 25.36 18.07
CA ASN A 167 -1.21 24.78 16.84
C ASN A 167 -0.48 23.44 17.08
N ASP A 168 -1.02 22.67 18.03
CA ASP A 168 -0.42 21.43 18.53
C ASP A 168 -1.23 20.25 18.00
N ARG A 169 -0.62 19.47 17.09
CA ARG A 169 -1.28 18.36 16.39
C ARG A 169 -1.82 17.30 17.36
N GLU A 170 -1.00 16.84 18.31
CA GLU A 170 -1.38 15.72 19.16
C GLU A 170 -2.42 16.17 20.19
N LYS A 171 -2.28 17.38 20.78
CA LYS A 171 -3.34 17.95 21.66
C LYS A 171 -4.65 18.21 20.91
N THR A 172 -4.60 18.52 19.62
CA THR A 172 -5.79 18.66 18.77
C THR A 172 -6.44 17.32 18.51
N ALA A 173 -5.65 16.31 18.13
CA ALA A 173 -6.13 14.95 17.93
C ALA A 173 -6.76 14.39 19.22
N ASP A 174 -6.09 14.55 20.37
CA ASP A 174 -6.60 14.12 21.68
C ASP A 174 -7.81 14.90 22.16
N ALA A 175 -8.01 16.15 21.72
CA ALA A 175 -9.29 16.84 21.92
C ALA A 175 -10.39 16.17 21.09
N LYS A 176 -10.18 15.95 19.79
CA LYS A 176 -11.18 15.31 18.90
C LYS A 176 -11.53 13.88 19.34
N ARG A 177 -10.52 13.04 19.67
CA ARG A 177 -10.69 11.69 20.24
C ARG A 177 -11.53 11.71 21.54
N ARG A 178 -11.30 12.70 22.43
CA ARG A 178 -12.07 12.84 23.68
C ARG A 178 -13.50 13.32 23.45
N PHE A 179 -13.75 14.20 22.47
CA PHE A 179 -15.10 14.60 22.08
C PHE A 179 -15.91 13.38 21.60
N ILE A 180 -15.36 12.62 20.65
CA ILE A 180 -16.01 11.41 20.10
C ILE A 180 -16.36 10.39 21.21
N LYS A 181 -15.49 10.24 22.21
CA LYS A 181 -15.74 9.37 23.37
C LYS A 181 -16.82 9.88 24.34
N LEU A 182 -17.04 11.19 24.41
CA LEU A 182 -17.99 11.82 25.35
C LEU A 182 -19.37 12.11 24.73
N PHE A 183 -19.42 12.28 23.41
CA PHE A 183 -20.62 12.59 22.64
C PHE A 183 -20.76 11.63 21.43
N PRO A 184 -20.79 10.29 21.63
CA PRO A 184 -20.74 9.32 20.54
C PRO A 184 -21.96 9.39 19.59
N ASP A 185 -23.10 9.89 20.09
CA ASP A 185 -24.33 10.07 19.32
C ASP A 185 -24.36 11.38 18.49
N ASP A 186 -23.24 12.13 18.44
CA ASP A 186 -23.14 13.43 17.77
C ASP A 186 -22.79 13.29 16.28
N ASP A 187 -23.55 13.98 15.43
CA ASP A 187 -23.40 13.99 13.97
C ASP A 187 -22.00 14.44 13.49
N THR A 188 -21.32 15.27 14.28
CA THR A 188 -19.96 15.72 13.95
C THR A 188 -18.87 14.65 14.16
N CYS A 189 -19.15 13.55 14.87
CA CYS A 189 -18.11 12.59 15.29
C CYS A 189 -17.41 11.85 14.14
N ALA A 190 -18.13 11.50 13.07
CA ALA A 190 -17.52 10.94 11.86
C ALA A 190 -16.55 11.93 11.20
N ASN A 191 -16.97 13.19 11.08
CA ASN A 191 -16.13 14.24 10.52
C ASN A 191 -14.91 14.55 11.39
N LEU A 192 -15.06 14.65 12.70
CA LEU A 192 -13.95 14.85 13.64
C LEU A 192 -12.93 13.70 13.57
N GLN A 193 -13.37 12.46 13.36
CA GLN A 193 -12.48 11.31 13.18
C GLN A 193 -11.72 11.36 11.84
N TYR A 194 -12.37 11.81 10.77
CA TYR A 194 -11.70 12.03 9.48
C TYR A 194 -10.64 13.14 9.58
N GLU A 195 -10.99 14.26 10.23
CA GLU A 195 -10.09 15.40 10.45
C GLU A 195 -8.85 15.02 11.27
N ILE A 196 -8.94 14.08 12.23
CA ILE A 196 -7.76 13.59 12.96
C ILE A 196 -6.72 13.02 11.99
N ALA A 197 -7.14 12.26 10.96
CA ALA A 197 -6.21 11.75 9.97
C ALA A 197 -5.59 12.86 9.10
N GLU A 198 -6.35 13.92 8.79
CA GLU A 198 -5.84 15.06 8.02
C GLU A 198 -4.85 15.94 8.81
N LEU A 199 -4.90 15.94 10.15
CA LEU A 199 -3.82 16.54 10.95
C LEU A 199 -2.45 15.90 10.65
N TYR A 200 -2.40 14.60 10.33
CA TYR A 200 -1.15 13.90 10.03
C TYR A 200 -0.63 14.13 8.61
N THR A 201 -1.37 14.83 7.74
CA THR A 201 -0.82 15.38 6.47
C THR A 201 -0.09 16.71 6.65
N THR A 202 -0.14 17.32 7.83
CA THR A 202 0.65 18.53 8.15
C THR A 202 2.10 18.18 8.47
N LYS A 203 3.05 19.11 8.25
CA LYS A 203 4.48 18.85 8.52
C LYS A 203 4.76 18.79 10.04
N PRO A 204 5.54 17.80 10.54
CA PRO A 204 6.12 16.66 9.82
C PRO A 204 5.04 15.62 9.45
N VAL A 205 4.99 15.24 8.17
CA VAL A 205 3.97 14.35 7.63
C VAL A 205 4.17 12.93 8.16
N ASP A 206 3.10 12.29 8.62
CA ASP A 206 3.15 10.98 9.25
C ASP A 206 2.11 10.05 8.62
N HIS A 207 2.49 9.43 7.50
CA HIS A 207 1.62 8.53 6.73
C HIS A 207 1.26 7.26 7.51
N ALA A 208 2.04 6.87 8.53
CA ALA A 208 1.72 5.73 9.39
C ALA A 208 0.54 6.07 10.31
N LYS A 209 0.65 7.15 11.10
CA LYS A 209 -0.46 7.63 11.94
C LYS A 209 -1.68 8.02 11.11
N GLN A 210 -1.49 8.61 9.93
CA GLN A 210 -2.60 8.90 9.02
C GLN A 210 -3.35 7.61 8.66
N ASN A 211 -2.64 6.53 8.32
CA ASN A 211 -3.26 5.26 7.98
C ASN A 211 -3.99 4.64 9.18
N ASP A 212 -3.43 4.68 10.39
CA ASP A 212 -4.08 4.16 11.61
C ASP A 212 -5.38 4.91 11.96
N GLU A 213 -5.43 6.23 11.72
CA GLU A 213 -6.60 7.06 11.96
C GLU A 213 -7.65 6.94 10.84
N LEU A 214 -7.25 6.76 9.57
CA LEU A 214 -8.16 6.39 8.48
C LEU A 214 -8.73 4.96 8.68
N ARG A 215 -7.92 4.02 9.18
CA ARG A 215 -8.39 2.68 9.60
C ARG A 215 -9.37 2.75 10.77
N THR A 216 -9.18 3.69 11.68
CA THR A 216 -10.11 3.95 12.80
C THR A 216 -11.40 4.62 12.34
N PHE A 217 -11.32 5.53 11.36
CA PHE A 217 -12.48 6.11 10.68
C PHE A 217 -13.36 5.01 10.03
N ILE A 218 -12.78 4.22 9.10
CA ILE A 218 -13.51 3.17 8.36
C ILE A 218 -14.15 2.14 9.30
N ARG A 219 -13.45 1.74 10.37
CA ARG A 219 -13.97 0.77 11.35
C ARG A 219 -15.12 1.33 12.20
N ASN A 220 -15.09 2.62 12.52
CA ASN A 220 -16.07 3.23 13.43
C ASN A 220 -17.30 3.79 12.67
N TYR A 221 -17.15 4.15 11.39
CA TYR A 221 -18.19 4.76 10.56
C TYR A 221 -18.27 4.10 9.17
N PRO A 222 -18.52 2.77 9.07
CA PRO A 222 -18.44 2.04 7.80
C PRO A 222 -19.44 2.49 6.73
N GLU A 223 -20.53 3.14 7.13
CA GLU A 223 -21.58 3.68 6.25
C GLU A 223 -21.32 5.14 5.80
N ASP A 224 -20.15 5.73 6.09
CA ASP A 224 -19.80 7.09 5.64
C ASP A 224 -19.22 7.06 4.22
N ASP A 225 -19.80 7.83 3.30
CA ASP A 225 -19.42 7.96 1.88
C ASP A 225 -17.93 8.21 1.63
N ARG A 226 -17.17 8.68 2.64
CA ARG A 226 -15.72 8.92 2.54
C ARG A 226 -14.89 7.65 2.77
N CYS A 227 -15.48 6.51 3.12
CA CYS A 227 -14.76 5.26 3.39
C CYS A 227 -13.98 4.69 2.20
N PRO A 228 -14.48 4.66 0.95
CA PRO A 228 -13.68 4.29 -0.22
C PRO A 228 -12.46 5.21 -0.36
N ARG A 229 -12.69 6.54 -0.34
CA ARG A 229 -11.63 7.55 -0.44
C ARG A 229 -10.61 7.49 0.71
N ALA A 230 -11.03 7.10 1.92
CA ALA A 230 -10.15 6.83 3.04
C ALA A 230 -9.25 5.61 2.79
N LEU A 231 -9.80 4.53 2.23
CA LEU A 231 -9.03 3.33 1.89
C LEU A 231 -8.11 3.56 0.69
N SER A 232 -8.53 4.35 -0.31
CA SER A 232 -7.67 4.79 -1.42
C SER A 232 -6.49 5.67 -0.96
N LYS A 233 -6.73 6.60 -0.01
CA LYS A 233 -5.65 7.33 0.69
C LYS A 233 -4.67 6.35 1.38
N ILE A 234 -5.17 5.31 2.07
CA ILE A 234 -4.33 4.27 2.70
C ILE A 234 -3.49 3.51 1.65
N ILE A 235 -4.11 3.02 0.57
CA ILE A 235 -3.44 2.29 -0.52
C ILE A 235 -2.31 3.14 -1.12
N SER A 236 -2.62 4.39 -1.47
CA SER A 236 -1.66 5.36 -2.02
C SER A 236 -0.50 5.63 -1.05
N ASN A 237 -0.78 5.80 0.24
CA ASN A 237 0.24 5.96 1.27
C ASN A 237 1.16 4.73 1.39
N LEU A 238 0.59 3.53 1.35
CA LEU A 238 1.33 2.27 1.46
C LEU A 238 2.24 2.05 0.25
N ILE A 239 1.80 2.37 -0.97
CA ILE A 239 2.60 2.25 -2.20
C ILE A 239 3.74 3.27 -2.24
N TYR A 240 3.44 4.57 -2.09
CA TYR A 240 4.40 5.63 -2.42
C TYR A 240 5.31 6.05 -1.27
N TYR A 241 4.79 6.08 -0.04
CA TYR A 241 5.50 6.66 1.12
C TYR A 241 6.00 5.63 2.11
N VAL A 242 5.14 4.67 2.52
CA VAL A 242 5.53 3.58 3.43
C VAL A 242 6.31 2.49 2.68
N LYS A 243 5.97 2.25 1.40
CA LYS A 243 6.51 1.21 0.51
C LYS A 243 6.27 -0.21 1.02
N ASP A 244 5.13 -0.40 1.68
CA ASP A 244 4.64 -1.67 2.19
C ASP A 244 3.67 -2.28 1.18
N ASN A 245 4.25 -2.92 0.17
CA ASN A 245 3.53 -3.49 -0.96
C ASN A 245 2.54 -4.59 -0.55
N ASP A 246 2.86 -5.38 0.48
CA ASP A 246 1.98 -6.48 0.92
C ASP A 246 0.70 -5.92 1.57
N LYS A 247 0.82 -4.94 2.47
CA LYS A 247 -0.35 -4.22 3.00
C LYS A 247 -1.09 -3.43 1.93
N ALA A 248 -0.39 -2.90 0.91
CA ALA A 248 -1.04 -2.23 -0.22
C ALA A 248 -1.91 -3.20 -1.04
N ALA A 249 -1.45 -4.44 -1.25
CA ALA A 249 -2.24 -5.48 -1.90
C ALA A 249 -3.46 -5.88 -1.06
N GLU A 250 -3.28 -6.08 0.26
CA GLU A 250 -4.39 -6.37 1.20
C GLU A 250 -5.46 -5.27 1.17
N ALA A 251 -5.06 -4.00 1.32
CA ALA A 251 -5.97 -2.86 1.31
C ALA A 251 -6.68 -2.67 -0.05
N SER A 252 -5.99 -2.99 -1.16
CA SER A 252 -6.60 -2.94 -2.50
C SER A 252 -7.60 -4.08 -2.73
N HIS A 253 -7.32 -5.29 -2.24
CA HIS A 253 -8.27 -6.40 -2.27
C HIS A 253 -9.51 -6.13 -1.39
N GLU A 254 -9.31 -5.48 -0.24
CA GLU A 254 -10.40 -5.03 0.63
C GLU A 254 -11.29 -3.99 -0.07
N PHE A 255 -10.70 -2.98 -0.70
CA PHE A 255 -11.44 -1.97 -1.47
C PHE A 255 -12.30 -2.63 -2.55
N LEU A 256 -11.70 -3.47 -3.40
CA LEU A 256 -12.39 -4.09 -4.53
C LEU A 256 -13.43 -5.14 -4.14
N LYS A 257 -13.43 -5.56 -2.86
CA LYS A 257 -14.45 -6.44 -2.29
C LYS A 257 -15.61 -5.65 -1.68
N ASN A 258 -15.30 -4.55 -0.98
CA ASN A 258 -16.27 -3.82 -0.16
C ASN A 258 -16.95 -2.67 -0.93
N TYR A 259 -16.27 -2.09 -1.93
CA TYR A 259 -16.74 -0.97 -2.74
C TYR A 259 -16.62 -1.29 -4.23
N PRO A 260 -17.29 -2.36 -4.76
CA PRO A 260 -17.06 -2.85 -6.12
C PRO A 260 -17.59 -1.94 -7.25
N ASP A 261 -18.49 -1.01 -6.91
CA ASP A 261 -19.16 -0.09 -7.84
C ASP A 261 -18.59 1.35 -7.77
N ASP A 262 -17.49 1.56 -7.04
CA ASP A 262 -16.87 2.89 -6.84
C ASP A 262 -16.04 3.35 -8.06
N ASP A 263 -16.07 4.63 -8.40
CA ASP A 263 -15.33 5.19 -9.53
C ASP A 263 -13.80 4.98 -9.44
N GLU A 264 -13.24 4.96 -8.23
CA GLU A 264 -11.82 4.71 -8.00
C GLU A 264 -11.44 3.22 -8.19
N CYS A 265 -12.40 2.27 -8.33
CA CYS A 265 -12.12 0.83 -8.49
C CYS A 265 -11.05 0.51 -9.54
N LEU A 266 -11.13 1.12 -10.72
CA LEU A 266 -10.18 0.82 -11.80
C LEU A 266 -8.78 1.40 -11.50
N SER A 267 -8.68 2.49 -10.74
CA SER A 267 -7.39 2.98 -10.25
C SER A 267 -6.80 2.04 -9.20
N VAL A 268 -7.63 1.45 -8.34
CA VAL A 268 -7.21 0.48 -7.32
C VAL A 268 -6.83 -0.86 -7.96
N GLN A 269 -7.56 -1.35 -8.97
CA GLN A 269 -7.19 -2.51 -9.78
C GLN A 269 -5.83 -2.31 -10.46
N PHE A 270 -5.59 -1.13 -11.04
CA PHE A 270 -4.33 -0.79 -11.67
C PHE A 270 -3.17 -0.74 -10.66
N ASN A 271 -3.37 -0.10 -9.52
CA ASN A 271 -2.39 -0.06 -8.42
C ASN A 271 -2.09 -1.45 -7.86
N LEU A 272 -3.11 -2.29 -7.66
CA LEU A 272 -2.98 -3.69 -7.25
C LEU A 272 -2.20 -4.51 -8.29
N ALA A 273 -2.45 -4.32 -9.59
CA ALA A 273 -1.70 -4.99 -10.65
C ALA A 273 -0.21 -4.61 -10.60
N ASN A 274 0.10 -3.32 -10.41
CA ASN A 274 1.46 -2.82 -10.25
C ASN A 274 2.17 -3.37 -9.00
N VAL A 275 1.44 -3.58 -7.91
CA VAL A 275 1.95 -4.19 -6.67
C VAL A 275 2.20 -5.70 -6.87
N ILE A 276 1.22 -6.44 -7.38
CA ILE A 276 1.35 -7.87 -7.70
C ILE A 276 2.53 -8.12 -8.65
N TYR A 277 2.68 -7.29 -9.68
CA TYR A 277 3.79 -7.34 -10.62
C TYR A 277 5.17 -7.27 -9.92
N GLN A 278 5.28 -6.46 -8.86
CA GLN A 278 6.52 -6.25 -8.10
C GLN A 278 6.78 -7.32 -7.02
N THR A 279 5.76 -7.88 -6.36
CA THR A 279 5.96 -8.77 -5.19
C THR A 279 5.44 -10.20 -5.32
N ASN A 280 4.34 -10.43 -6.05
CA ASN A 280 3.57 -11.68 -5.93
C ASN A 280 3.45 -12.44 -7.26
N MET A 281 4.46 -13.26 -7.55
CA MET A 281 4.53 -14.09 -8.77
C MET A 281 3.37 -15.09 -8.94
N LYS A 282 2.55 -15.34 -7.89
CA LYS A 282 1.42 -16.27 -7.97
C LYS A 282 0.17 -15.65 -8.58
N GLU A 283 0.08 -14.32 -8.62
CA GLU A 283 -1.14 -13.60 -8.97
C GLU A 283 -1.04 -12.79 -10.27
N TYR A 284 0.01 -13.02 -11.06
CA TYR A 284 0.20 -12.44 -12.39
C TYR A 284 -1.03 -12.56 -13.30
N GLY A 285 -1.82 -13.64 -13.20
CA GLY A 285 -3.09 -13.77 -13.94
C GLY A 285 -4.15 -12.71 -13.59
N LYS A 286 -4.22 -12.29 -12.31
CA LYS A 286 -5.10 -11.18 -11.88
C LYS A 286 -4.54 -9.82 -12.33
N ALA A 287 -3.23 -9.63 -12.25
CA ALA A 287 -2.58 -8.40 -12.72
C ALA A 287 -2.81 -8.20 -14.22
N ILE A 288 -2.64 -9.26 -15.03
CA ILE A 288 -2.97 -9.24 -16.47
C ILE A 288 -4.43 -8.84 -16.68
N ALA A 289 -5.40 -9.45 -15.99
CA ALA A 289 -6.82 -9.10 -16.15
C ALA A 289 -7.08 -7.60 -15.87
N ALA A 290 -6.57 -7.07 -14.76
CA ALA A 290 -6.69 -5.65 -14.40
C ALA A 290 -6.03 -4.70 -15.43
N TYR A 291 -4.87 -5.06 -15.98
CA TYR A 291 -4.24 -4.29 -17.06
C TYR A 291 -5.06 -4.35 -18.36
N GLU A 292 -5.60 -5.51 -18.73
CA GLU A 292 -6.46 -5.67 -19.91
C GLU A 292 -7.78 -4.88 -19.77
N ASP A 293 -8.36 -4.81 -18.57
CA ASP A 293 -9.56 -4.00 -18.31
C ASP A 293 -9.28 -2.49 -18.31
N TYR A 294 -8.12 -2.06 -17.81
CA TYR A 294 -7.64 -0.68 -17.97
C TYR A 294 -7.50 -0.31 -19.46
N LEU A 295 -6.89 -1.18 -20.27
CA LEU A 295 -6.73 -0.97 -21.72
C LEU A 295 -8.08 -0.86 -22.46
N LYS A 296 -9.11 -1.60 -22.03
CA LYS A 296 -10.46 -1.53 -22.62
C LYS A 296 -11.17 -0.22 -22.29
N LYS A 297 -11.07 0.27 -21.04
CA LYS A 297 -11.80 1.47 -20.57
C LYS A 297 -11.06 2.78 -20.89
N TYR A 298 -9.73 2.77 -21.04
CA TYR A 298 -8.92 3.96 -21.35
C TYR A 298 -7.95 3.75 -22.53
N PRO A 299 -8.42 3.34 -23.73
CA PRO A 299 -7.55 2.96 -24.85
C PRO A 299 -6.65 4.10 -25.40
N GLU A 300 -7.01 5.35 -25.13
CA GLU A 300 -6.25 6.54 -25.55
C GLU A 300 -5.31 7.09 -24.45
N SER A 301 -5.18 6.41 -23.30
CA SER A 301 -4.29 6.85 -22.23
C SER A 301 -2.81 6.73 -22.62
N ASP A 302 -2.03 7.80 -22.39
CA ASP A 302 -0.57 7.81 -22.56
C ASP A 302 0.15 6.69 -21.76
N GLN A 303 -0.50 6.14 -20.73
CA GLN A 303 0.02 5.01 -19.97
C GLN A 303 -0.06 3.69 -20.73
N CYS A 304 -0.99 3.52 -21.69
CA CYS A 304 -1.25 2.24 -22.35
C CYS A 304 0.00 1.62 -23.01
N PRO A 305 0.80 2.34 -23.81
CA PRO A 305 2.08 1.83 -24.33
C PRO A 305 3.03 1.27 -23.25
N SER A 306 3.03 1.83 -22.03
CA SER A 306 3.89 1.35 -20.94
C SER A 306 3.44 0.01 -20.34
N LEU A 307 2.18 -0.39 -20.54
CA LEU A 307 1.60 -1.62 -19.99
C LEU A 307 2.04 -2.86 -20.76
N ALA A 308 2.47 -2.71 -22.01
CA ALA A 308 2.98 -3.78 -22.86
C ALA A 308 4.05 -4.63 -22.16
N ALA A 309 5.01 -3.96 -21.51
CA ALA A 309 6.10 -4.62 -20.78
C ALA A 309 5.62 -5.30 -19.50
N GLN A 310 4.63 -4.71 -18.81
CA GLN A 310 4.09 -5.21 -17.54
C GLN A 310 3.27 -6.49 -17.77
N ILE A 311 2.36 -6.48 -18.75
CA ILE A 311 1.58 -7.65 -19.16
C ILE A 311 2.50 -8.77 -19.69
N ALA A 312 3.46 -8.43 -20.57
CA ALA A 312 4.40 -9.42 -21.09
C ALA A 312 5.30 -10.02 -19.99
N ALA A 313 5.75 -9.23 -19.02
CA ALA A 313 6.53 -9.71 -17.89
C ALA A 313 5.69 -10.60 -16.93
N CYS A 314 4.41 -10.30 -16.75
CA CYS A 314 3.48 -11.19 -16.03
C CYS A 314 3.35 -12.55 -16.74
N TYR A 315 3.20 -12.57 -18.07
CA TYR A 315 3.20 -13.82 -18.86
C TYR A 315 4.55 -14.56 -18.78
N VAL A 316 5.69 -13.86 -18.79
CA VAL A 316 7.02 -14.46 -18.56
C VAL A 316 7.12 -15.10 -17.18
N GLY A 317 6.59 -14.46 -16.14
CA GLY A 317 6.52 -15.02 -14.79
C GLY A 317 5.66 -16.28 -14.69
N LEU A 318 4.59 -16.35 -15.48
CA LEU A 318 3.78 -17.56 -15.70
C LEU A 318 4.43 -18.59 -16.65
N LYS A 319 5.61 -18.27 -17.24
CA LYS A 319 6.33 -19.05 -18.27
C LYS A 319 5.58 -19.19 -19.61
N GLU A 320 4.60 -18.34 -19.86
CA GLU A 320 3.79 -18.32 -21.09
C GLU A 320 4.43 -17.39 -22.15
N TYR A 321 5.69 -17.65 -22.50
CA TYR A 321 6.50 -16.76 -23.35
C TYR A 321 5.89 -16.47 -24.73
N ASP A 322 5.18 -17.42 -25.35
CA ASP A 322 4.48 -17.16 -26.62
C ASP A 322 3.38 -16.08 -26.44
N LYS A 323 2.61 -16.10 -25.33
CA LYS A 323 1.64 -15.04 -25.01
C LYS A 323 2.30 -13.70 -24.68
N ALA A 324 3.48 -13.72 -24.06
CA ALA A 324 4.28 -12.51 -23.86
C ALA A 324 4.73 -11.90 -25.21
N ALA A 325 5.09 -12.74 -26.20
CA ALA A 325 5.42 -12.29 -27.54
C ALA A 325 4.20 -11.76 -28.29
N ASP A 326 3.05 -12.45 -28.21
CA ASP A 326 1.79 -11.99 -28.82
C ASP A 326 1.27 -10.69 -28.18
N THR A 327 1.51 -10.48 -26.88
CA THR A 327 1.28 -9.18 -26.22
C THR A 327 2.05 -8.08 -26.93
N TYR A 328 3.37 -8.23 -27.12
CA TYR A 328 4.17 -7.24 -27.84
C TYR A 328 3.73 -7.06 -29.30
N ARG A 329 3.37 -8.13 -30.02
CA ARG A 329 2.81 -8.03 -31.39
C ARG A 329 1.53 -7.20 -31.43
N ARG A 330 0.59 -7.46 -30.49
CA ARG A 330 -0.67 -6.70 -30.35
C ARG A 330 -0.41 -5.22 -30.06
N PHE A 331 0.56 -4.92 -29.19
CA PHE A 331 0.94 -3.53 -28.88
C PHE A 331 1.60 -2.80 -30.05
N VAL A 332 2.45 -3.46 -30.85
CA VAL A 332 2.99 -2.90 -32.10
C VAL A 332 1.87 -2.58 -33.09
N ALA A 333 0.87 -3.46 -33.23
CA ALA A 333 -0.26 -3.24 -34.13
C ALA A 333 -1.23 -2.13 -33.65
N ALA A 334 -1.46 -2.02 -32.35
CA ALA A 334 -2.36 -1.02 -31.76
C ALA A 334 -1.72 0.38 -31.65
N TYR A 335 -0.42 0.46 -31.37
CA TYR A 335 0.30 1.73 -31.15
C TYR A 335 1.51 1.91 -32.11
N PRO A 336 1.33 1.80 -33.44
CA PRO A 336 2.43 1.77 -34.41
C PRO A 336 3.24 3.07 -34.51
N LYS A 337 2.75 4.17 -33.92
CA LYS A 337 3.45 5.46 -33.82
C LYS A 337 4.23 5.64 -32.50
N SER A 338 4.19 4.68 -31.58
CA SER A 338 4.90 4.78 -30.30
C SER A 338 6.41 4.65 -30.48
N SER A 339 7.18 5.49 -29.78
CA SER A 339 8.63 5.36 -29.65
C SER A 339 9.07 4.01 -29.05
N SER A 340 8.15 3.28 -28.41
CA SER A 340 8.40 1.96 -27.84
C SER A 340 8.32 0.80 -28.85
N VAL A 341 7.83 1.02 -30.08
CA VAL A 341 7.63 -0.03 -31.11
C VAL A 341 8.88 -0.86 -31.37
N TYR A 342 10.06 -0.23 -31.51
CA TYR A 342 11.33 -0.95 -31.64
C TYR A 342 11.59 -1.85 -30.42
N THR A 343 11.35 -1.34 -29.21
CA THR A 343 11.65 -2.07 -27.97
C THR A 343 10.73 -3.29 -27.84
N TRP A 344 9.46 -3.20 -28.23
CA TRP A 344 8.54 -4.34 -28.29
C TRP A 344 8.96 -5.35 -29.36
N ARG A 345 9.32 -4.90 -30.58
CA ARG A 345 9.82 -5.78 -31.65
C ARG A 345 11.10 -6.52 -31.24
N ALA A 346 12.04 -5.83 -30.57
CA ALA A 346 13.29 -6.41 -30.07
C ALA A 346 13.10 -7.34 -28.85
N ALA A 347 12.03 -7.18 -28.07
CA ALA A 347 11.72 -8.06 -26.95
C ALA A 347 11.18 -9.44 -27.38
N ILE A 348 10.42 -9.51 -28.49
CA ILE A 348 9.85 -10.75 -29.04
C ILE A 348 10.90 -11.88 -29.25
N PRO A 349 12.01 -11.66 -29.99
CA PRO A 349 13.02 -12.71 -30.19
C PRO A 349 13.74 -13.12 -28.90
N TYR A 350 13.95 -12.18 -27.97
CA TYR A 350 14.52 -12.47 -26.65
C TYR A 350 13.62 -13.41 -25.83
N LEU A 351 12.29 -13.29 -25.94
CA LEU A 351 11.35 -14.22 -25.31
C LEU A 351 11.48 -15.66 -25.86
N TYR A 352 11.66 -15.83 -27.18
CA TYR A 352 11.87 -17.16 -27.76
C TYR A 352 13.24 -17.75 -27.41
N TYR A 353 14.27 -16.92 -27.33
CA TYR A 353 15.59 -17.31 -26.84
C TYR A 353 15.52 -17.83 -25.38
N ALA A 354 14.70 -17.19 -24.54
CA ALA A 354 14.45 -17.62 -23.16
C ALA A 354 13.52 -18.84 -23.04
N ASN A 355 12.58 -19.02 -23.98
CA ASN A 355 11.58 -20.10 -23.96
C ASN A 355 12.17 -21.45 -24.39
N ALA A 356 12.91 -22.09 -23.48
CA ALA A 356 13.55 -23.39 -23.68
C ALA A 356 14.51 -23.48 -24.89
N GLY A 357 15.03 -22.34 -25.36
CA GLY A 357 15.95 -22.27 -26.49
C GLY A 357 15.27 -22.50 -27.85
N GLN A 358 14.14 -21.83 -28.12
CA GLN A 358 13.51 -21.82 -29.45
C GLN A 358 14.27 -20.88 -30.40
N TYR A 359 15.53 -21.22 -30.64
CA TYR A 359 16.49 -20.37 -31.32
C TYR A 359 16.12 -20.11 -32.79
N GLU A 360 15.39 -21.00 -33.46
CA GLU A 360 14.90 -20.82 -34.83
C GLU A 360 13.85 -19.70 -34.91
N LYS A 361 12.92 -19.66 -33.94
CA LYS A 361 11.94 -18.57 -33.80
C LYS A 361 12.65 -17.26 -33.45
N ALA A 362 13.60 -17.32 -32.51
CA ALA A 362 14.37 -16.15 -32.08
C ALA A 362 15.19 -15.54 -33.21
N ALA A 363 15.87 -16.37 -34.02
CA ALA A 363 16.68 -15.93 -35.15
C ALA A 363 15.83 -15.17 -36.18
N LYS A 364 14.72 -15.79 -36.61
CA LYS A 364 13.80 -15.20 -37.59
C LYS A 364 13.20 -13.86 -37.12
N GLU A 365 12.88 -13.73 -35.84
CA GLU A 365 12.35 -12.48 -35.28
C GLU A 365 13.44 -11.41 -35.11
N TYR A 366 14.68 -11.78 -34.74
CA TYR A 366 15.83 -10.86 -34.72
C TYR A 366 16.20 -10.37 -36.13
N GLU A 367 16.21 -11.24 -37.14
CA GLU A 367 16.36 -10.86 -38.55
C GLU A 367 15.26 -9.87 -38.98
N GLY A 368 14.03 -10.13 -38.55
CA GLY A 368 12.89 -9.20 -38.70
C GLY A 368 13.19 -7.83 -38.12
N VAL A 369 13.66 -7.74 -36.87
CA VAL A 369 14.02 -6.45 -36.23
C VAL A 369 15.09 -5.70 -37.01
N LEU A 370 16.15 -6.39 -37.46
CA LEU A 370 17.24 -5.79 -38.23
C LEU A 370 16.81 -5.35 -39.64
N LYS A 371 15.80 -6.00 -40.22
CA LYS A 371 15.20 -5.61 -41.51
C LYS A 371 14.19 -4.47 -41.38
N ASP A 372 13.36 -4.50 -40.35
CA ASP A 372 12.30 -3.51 -40.09
C ASP A 372 12.88 -2.16 -39.66
N PHE A 373 14.03 -2.17 -38.96
CA PHE A 373 14.65 -0.97 -38.36
C PHE A 373 16.16 -0.90 -38.61
N PRO A 374 16.65 -0.87 -39.87
CA PRO A 374 18.04 -1.16 -40.24
C PRO A 374 19.12 -0.29 -39.58
N ASP A 375 18.78 0.96 -39.23
CA ASP A 375 19.71 1.97 -38.73
C ASP A 375 19.38 2.45 -37.30
N HIS A 376 18.56 1.69 -36.57
CA HIS A 376 18.19 2.06 -35.20
C HIS A 376 19.39 1.92 -34.22
N PRO A 377 19.64 2.89 -33.31
CA PRO A 377 20.85 2.91 -32.47
C PRO A 377 21.06 1.70 -31.55
N ARG A 378 20.01 0.93 -31.22
CA ARG A 378 20.10 -0.31 -30.41
C ARG A 378 20.36 -1.58 -31.24
N ASN A 379 20.53 -1.46 -32.56
CA ASN A 379 20.84 -2.61 -33.41
C ASN A 379 22.11 -3.38 -33.01
N PRO A 380 23.19 -2.76 -32.48
CA PRO A 380 24.34 -3.52 -32.00
C PRO A 380 23.98 -4.64 -31.01
N THR A 381 23.12 -4.34 -30.02
CA THR A 381 22.61 -5.34 -29.06
C THR A 381 21.78 -6.43 -29.75
N THR A 382 21.09 -6.10 -30.83
CA THR A 382 20.28 -7.03 -31.63
C THR A 382 21.18 -7.97 -32.47
N TYR A 383 22.24 -7.44 -33.09
CA TYR A 383 23.28 -8.24 -33.74
C TYR A 383 23.94 -9.20 -32.74
N TYR A 384 24.33 -8.71 -31.56
CA TYR A 384 24.94 -9.55 -30.51
C TYR A 384 24.08 -10.77 -30.17
N TYR A 385 22.79 -10.58 -29.85
CA TYR A 385 21.93 -11.71 -29.53
C TYR A 385 21.66 -12.64 -30.73
N LEU A 386 21.59 -12.13 -31.95
CA LEU A 386 21.42 -12.97 -33.15
C LEU A 386 22.66 -13.82 -33.46
N ILE A 387 23.87 -13.28 -33.30
CA ILE A 387 25.14 -14.03 -33.42
C ILE A 387 25.14 -15.21 -32.45
N TRP A 388 24.78 -14.98 -31.18
CA TRP A 388 24.67 -16.07 -30.19
C TRP A 388 23.53 -17.03 -30.49
N THR A 389 22.39 -16.55 -31.00
CA THR A 389 21.27 -17.41 -31.42
C THR A 389 21.72 -18.40 -32.51
N TYR A 390 22.44 -17.92 -33.54
CA TYR A 390 23.01 -18.78 -34.58
C TYR A 390 24.12 -19.72 -34.06
N TYR A 391 24.87 -19.31 -33.02
CA TYR A 391 25.80 -20.21 -32.34
C TYR A 391 25.08 -21.40 -31.67
N TYR A 392 23.96 -21.18 -30.97
CA TYR A 392 23.18 -22.29 -30.38
C TYR A 392 22.52 -23.18 -31.44
N LEU A 393 22.09 -22.61 -32.57
CA LEU A 393 21.64 -23.36 -33.75
C LEU A 393 22.74 -24.18 -34.45
N ARG A 394 23.99 -24.10 -33.99
CA ARG A 394 25.18 -24.73 -34.62
C ARG A 394 25.50 -24.19 -36.02
N GLU A 395 24.85 -23.11 -36.44
CA GLU A 395 25.05 -22.42 -37.73
C GLU A 395 26.26 -21.46 -37.65
N PHE A 396 27.41 -22.00 -37.24
CA PHE A 396 28.58 -21.19 -36.89
C PHE A 396 29.07 -20.30 -38.03
N LYS A 397 28.90 -20.72 -39.29
CA LYS A 397 29.22 -19.87 -40.44
C LYS A 397 28.35 -18.61 -40.49
N LYS A 398 27.01 -18.74 -40.43
CA LYS A 398 26.11 -17.56 -40.36
C LYS A 398 26.44 -16.66 -39.19
N ALA A 399 26.66 -17.24 -38.00
CA ALA A 399 27.05 -16.47 -36.82
C ALA A 399 28.38 -15.71 -37.03
N LYS A 400 29.35 -16.31 -37.72
CA LYS A 400 30.64 -15.69 -38.04
C LYS A 400 30.48 -14.54 -39.04
N ASP A 401 29.83 -14.81 -40.15
CA ASP A 401 29.57 -13.84 -41.23
C ASP A 401 28.80 -12.62 -40.70
N LEU A 402 27.83 -12.86 -39.80
CA LEU A 402 27.03 -11.83 -39.12
C LEU A 402 27.85 -11.00 -38.11
N ALA A 403 28.82 -11.60 -37.41
CA ALA A 403 29.71 -10.89 -36.50
C ALA A 403 30.76 -10.03 -37.24
N GLU A 404 31.24 -10.49 -38.39
CA GLU A 404 32.06 -9.66 -39.30
C GLU A 404 31.23 -8.48 -39.85
N GLN A 405 29.97 -8.71 -40.25
CA GLN A 405 29.04 -7.65 -40.64
C GLN A 405 28.78 -6.63 -39.50
N ALA A 406 28.60 -7.12 -38.26
CA ALA A 406 28.33 -6.27 -37.10
C ALA A 406 29.52 -5.34 -36.78
N LEU A 407 30.75 -5.85 -36.86
CA LEU A 407 31.97 -5.04 -36.71
C LEU A 407 32.14 -4.04 -37.85
N ALA A 408 31.87 -4.44 -39.10
CA ALA A 408 31.97 -3.55 -40.25
C ALA A 408 30.93 -2.40 -40.20
N LYS A 409 29.71 -2.65 -39.70
CA LYS A 409 28.67 -1.61 -39.56
C LYS A 409 28.79 -0.79 -38.28
N TYR A 410 29.31 -1.35 -37.18
CA TYR A 410 29.34 -0.70 -35.86
C TYR A 410 30.72 -0.82 -35.15
N PRO A 411 31.82 -0.35 -35.76
CA PRO A 411 33.18 -0.58 -35.28
C PRO A 411 33.49 0.05 -33.91
N HIS A 412 32.74 1.08 -33.50
CA HIS A 412 32.95 1.81 -32.24
C HIS A 412 31.70 1.77 -31.34
N SER A 413 31.02 0.62 -31.28
CA SER A 413 29.86 0.42 -30.40
C SER A 413 30.26 -0.24 -29.08
N ASP A 414 29.41 -0.09 -28.06
CA ASP A 414 29.54 -0.81 -26.77
C ASP A 414 29.53 -2.35 -26.92
N GLN A 415 29.25 -2.86 -28.13
CA GLN A 415 29.20 -4.28 -28.47
C GLN A 415 30.40 -4.76 -29.30
N THR A 416 31.28 -3.86 -29.78
CA THR A 416 32.46 -4.19 -30.61
C THR A 416 33.29 -5.33 -30.01
N SER A 417 33.73 -5.18 -28.76
CA SER A 417 34.57 -6.17 -28.08
C SER A 417 33.87 -7.50 -27.82
N TYR A 418 32.54 -7.53 -27.81
CA TYR A 418 31.75 -8.76 -27.70
C TYR A 418 31.64 -9.50 -29.04
N TYR A 419 31.65 -8.79 -30.17
CA TYR A 419 31.72 -9.43 -31.49
C TYR A 419 33.10 -10.03 -31.75
N GLU A 420 34.18 -9.34 -31.36
CA GLU A 420 35.55 -9.85 -31.47
C GLU A 420 35.73 -11.17 -30.72
N GLN A 421 35.26 -11.22 -29.46
CA GLN A 421 35.21 -12.44 -28.65
C GLN A 421 34.34 -13.55 -29.29
N ALA A 422 33.19 -13.18 -29.88
CA ALA A 422 32.36 -14.15 -30.60
C ALA A 422 33.10 -14.71 -31.83
N LEU A 423 33.80 -13.88 -32.60
CA LEU A 423 34.58 -14.30 -33.77
C LEU A 423 35.73 -15.25 -33.42
N GLU A 424 36.44 -15.04 -32.30
CA GLU A 424 37.45 -16.00 -31.83
C GLU A 424 36.86 -17.40 -31.59
N ILE A 425 35.70 -17.46 -30.94
CA ILE A 425 35.00 -18.71 -30.63
C ILE A 425 34.46 -19.35 -31.92
N LEU A 426 33.86 -18.55 -32.80
CA LEU A 426 33.25 -19.01 -34.04
C LEU A 426 34.27 -19.53 -35.04
N HIS A 427 35.44 -18.88 -35.21
CA HIS A 427 36.52 -19.42 -36.03
C HIS A 427 36.97 -20.81 -35.57
N ARG A 428 37.05 -21.03 -34.24
CA ARG A 428 37.43 -22.35 -33.68
C ARG A 428 36.37 -23.41 -33.90
N GLU A 429 35.09 -23.06 -33.83
CA GLU A 429 33.99 -24.01 -34.07
C GLU A 429 33.73 -24.30 -35.56
N VAL A 430 33.88 -23.32 -36.46
CA VAL A 430 33.84 -23.54 -37.93
C VAL A 430 34.94 -24.52 -38.34
N GLN A 431 36.20 -24.27 -37.93
CA GLN A 431 37.31 -25.20 -38.20
C GLN A 431 37.15 -26.58 -37.54
N ARG A 432 36.25 -26.73 -36.54
CA ARG A 432 35.89 -28.02 -35.93
C ARG A 432 34.75 -28.74 -36.66
N GLN A 433 33.91 -28.01 -37.39
CA GLN A 433 32.93 -28.60 -38.32
C GLN A 433 33.61 -29.04 -39.62
N GLU A 434 34.51 -28.22 -40.18
CA GLU A 434 35.23 -28.51 -41.44
C GLU A 434 36.24 -29.67 -41.35
N LYS A 435 36.55 -30.15 -40.13
CA LYS A 435 37.47 -31.26 -39.85
C LYS A 435 36.76 -32.53 -39.37
N LYS A 436 35.47 -32.67 -39.67
CA LYS A 436 34.61 -33.81 -39.30
C LYS A 436 33.83 -34.34 -40.48
#